data_AF-A0A6J2YWM0-F1
#
_entry.id   AF-A0A6J2YWM0-F1
#
_cell.length_a   1.000
_cell.length_b   1.000
_cell.length_c   1.000
_cell.angle_alpha   90.00
_cell.angle_beta   90.00
_cell.angle_gamma   90.00
#
_symmetry.space_group_name_H-M   'P 1'
#
loop_
_entity.id
_entity.type
_entity.pdbx_description
1 polymer ?
#
loop_
_entity_poly.entity_id
_entity_poly.type
_entity_poly.pdbx_seq_one_letter_code
_entity_poly.pdbx_strand_id
1 'polypeptide(L)'
;MVRNSRTPSKKKNGTTFYYVNNVKLACTKKMIGQMNRLQRSTDTLIPRLSFGRVVREIMQDYMDDLKIQLTALQAIQEAAETYLVQLFTDSYKCSRHAKRVTLYAKDMHLVLFLRGESDPGFGTVKRGTI
;
A
#
# COMPACT_ATOMS: atom_id res chain seq x y z
N MET A 1 43.71 44.14 12.15
CA MET A 1 42.67 43.81 13.15
C MET A 1 41.39 43.44 12.43
N VAL A 2 40.90 42.21 12.66
CA VAL A 2 39.69 41.61 12.07
C VAL A 2 38.45 42.00 12.87
N ARG A 3 37.31 42.24 12.19
CA ARG A 3 35.91 41.87 12.53
C ARG A 3 34.93 42.86 11.86
N ASN A 4 33.77 42.52 11.29
CA ASN A 4 33.07 41.28 10.98
C ASN A 4 31.76 41.73 10.30
N SER A 5 31.59 41.54 8.98
CA SER A 5 30.33 41.76 8.28
C SER A 5 29.39 40.58 8.54
N ARG A 6 28.63 40.64 9.64
CA ARG A 6 27.55 39.68 9.89
C ARG A 6 26.39 39.96 8.93
N THR A 7 26.42 39.33 7.76
CA THR A 7 25.22 39.10 6.97
C THR A 7 24.23 38.25 7.78
N PRO A 8 22.91 38.48 7.68
CA PRO A 8 21.94 37.66 8.41
C PRO A 8 21.99 36.22 7.87
N SER A 9 22.48 35.33 8.72
CA SER A 9 22.48 33.87 8.50
C SER A 9 21.06 33.38 8.19
N LYS A 10 20.82 32.92 6.95
CA LYS A 10 19.63 32.13 6.59
C LYS A 10 19.51 30.95 7.55
N LYS A 11 18.51 30.98 8.44
CA LYS A 11 18.16 29.84 9.32
C LYS A 11 17.90 28.60 8.46
N LYS A 12 18.71 27.57 8.66
CA LYS A 12 18.58 26.26 8.00
C LYS A 12 17.30 25.57 8.47
N ASN A 13 16.46 25.22 7.49
CA ASN A 13 15.60 24.04 7.41
C ASN A 13 14.67 23.78 8.60
N GLY A 14 13.59 24.55 8.71
CA GLY A 14 12.46 24.13 9.54
C GLY A 14 11.82 22.86 8.96
N THR A 15 11.94 21.74 9.66
CA THR A 15 11.17 20.52 9.39
C THR A 15 9.69 20.88 9.33
N THR A 16 9.10 20.87 8.14
CA THR A 16 7.67 21.10 7.96
C THR A 16 6.92 19.93 8.58
N PHE A 17 6.25 20.17 9.69
CA PHE A 17 5.39 19.19 10.34
C PHE A 17 4.00 19.26 9.74
N TYR A 18 3.46 18.11 9.34
CA TYR A 18 2.12 18.01 8.82
C TYR A 18 1.20 17.48 9.90
N TYR A 19 0.01 18.07 10.02
CA TYR A 19 -0.99 17.62 10.99
C TYR A 19 -2.19 17.04 10.24
N VAL A 20 -2.69 15.90 10.71
CA VAL A 20 -4.04 15.40 10.37
C VAL A 20 -4.76 15.21 11.70
N ASN A 21 -5.90 15.87 11.88
CA ASN A 21 -6.70 15.85 13.12
C ASN A 21 -5.87 16.18 14.38
N ASN A 22 -5.08 17.26 14.33
CA ASN A 22 -4.17 17.71 15.41
C ASN A 22 -3.06 16.72 15.80
N VAL A 23 -2.87 15.62 15.07
CA VAL A 23 -1.75 14.70 15.27
C VAL A 23 -0.61 15.06 14.34
N LYS A 24 0.58 15.30 14.92
CA LYS A 24 1.82 15.58 14.19
C LYS A 24 2.27 14.33 13.41
N LEU A 25 2.22 14.38 12.09
CA LEU A 25 2.80 13.36 11.23
C LEU A 25 4.31 13.60 11.06
N ALA A 26 5.08 12.53 11.23
CA ALA A 26 6.49 12.44 10.83
C ALA A 26 6.65 12.27 9.31
N CYS A 27 5.73 12.83 8.52
CA CYS A 27 5.62 12.61 7.09
C CYS A 27 6.38 13.69 6.30
N THR A 28 7.14 13.28 5.29
CA THR A 28 7.78 14.20 4.35
C THR A 28 6.76 14.86 3.41
N LYS A 29 6.94 16.15 3.04
CA LYS A 29 6.13 16.87 2.04
C LYS A 29 5.86 16.05 0.76
N LYS A 30 6.87 15.28 0.31
CA LYS A 30 6.79 14.41 -0.86
C LYS A 30 5.71 13.33 -0.73
N MET A 31 5.60 12.69 0.44
CA MET A 31 4.64 11.62 0.69
C MET A 31 3.19 12.13 0.62
N ILE A 32 2.90 13.28 1.24
CA ILE A 32 1.56 13.90 1.15
C ILE A 32 1.23 14.29 -0.29
N GLY A 33 2.22 14.82 -1.04
CA GLY A 33 2.03 15.10 -2.46
C GLY A 33 1.68 13.85 -3.27
N GLN A 34 2.37 12.74 -3.01
CA GLN A 34 2.07 11.45 -3.65
C GLN A 34 0.68 10.92 -3.27
N MET A 35 0.32 10.97 -1.99
CA MET A 35 -1.01 10.56 -1.52
C MET A 35 -2.12 11.35 -2.22
N ASN A 36 -2.00 12.67 -2.28
CA ASN A 36 -2.99 13.53 -2.94
C ASN A 36 -3.05 13.29 -4.46
N ARG A 37 -1.90 13.01 -5.10
CA ARG A 37 -1.87 12.66 -6.53
C ARG A 37 -2.60 11.35 -6.78
N LEU A 38 -2.25 10.30 -6.03
CA LEU A 38 -2.81 8.96 -6.18
C LEU A 38 -4.31 8.91 -5.87
N GLN A 39 -4.78 9.70 -4.91
CA GLN A 39 -6.21 9.79 -4.57
C GLN A 39 -7.05 10.54 -5.63
N ARG A 40 -6.43 11.36 -6.48
CA ARG A 40 -7.12 12.10 -7.54
C ARG A 40 -7.12 11.37 -8.88
N SER A 41 -6.09 10.56 -9.13
CA SER A 41 -5.98 9.74 -10.33
C SER A 41 -6.70 8.40 -10.17
N THR A 42 -7.17 7.84 -11.28
CA THR A 42 -7.75 6.48 -11.34
C THR A 42 -6.91 5.55 -12.22
N ASP A 43 -5.65 5.91 -12.48
CA ASP A 43 -4.75 5.12 -13.31
C ASP A 43 -4.34 3.84 -12.58
N THR A 44 -4.19 2.74 -13.32
CA THR A 44 -3.66 1.48 -12.78
C THR A 44 -2.24 1.68 -12.25
N LEU A 45 -2.00 1.26 -11.02
CA LEU A 45 -0.73 1.47 -10.31
C LEU A 45 0.28 0.34 -10.57
N ILE A 46 -0.21 -0.87 -10.83
CA ILE A 46 0.63 -2.03 -11.11
C ILE A 46 0.96 -2.07 -12.61
N PRO A 47 2.23 -2.28 -13.01
CA PRO A 47 2.55 -2.41 -14.43
C PRO A 47 1.80 -3.59 -15.07
N ARG A 48 1.10 -3.33 -16.18
CA ARG A 48 0.26 -4.33 -16.87
C ARG A 48 1.01 -5.60 -17.26
N LEU A 49 2.29 -5.48 -17.64
CA LEU A 49 3.11 -6.63 -18.04
C LEU A 49 3.39 -7.57 -16.86
N SER A 50 3.81 -7.04 -15.71
CA SER A 50 4.08 -7.87 -14.53
C SER A 50 2.79 -8.50 -14.00
N PHE A 51 1.68 -7.75 -13.97
CA PHE A 51 0.39 -8.29 -13.57
C PHE A 51 -0.06 -9.43 -14.50
N GLY A 52 0.03 -9.20 -15.82
CA GLY A 52 -0.33 -10.22 -16.81
C GLY A 52 0.52 -11.49 -16.74
N ARG A 53 1.80 -11.41 -16.33
CA ARG A 53 2.64 -12.59 -16.10
C ARG A 53 2.13 -13.42 -14.91
N VAL A 54 1.83 -12.78 -13.79
CA VAL A 54 1.30 -13.45 -12.59
C VAL A 54 -0.07 -14.08 -12.86
N VAL A 55 -0.95 -13.38 -13.57
CA VAL A 55 -2.26 -13.94 -13.93
C VAL A 55 -2.10 -15.19 -14.79
N ARG A 56 -1.18 -15.19 -15.77
CA ARG A 56 -0.92 -16.37 -16.62
C ARG A 56 -0.29 -17.52 -15.85
N GLU A 57 0.63 -17.24 -14.94
CA GLU A 57 1.24 -18.23 -14.04
C GLU A 57 0.16 -18.95 -13.23
N ILE A 58 -0.72 -18.20 -12.57
CA ILE A 58 -1.84 -18.78 -11.80
C ILE A 58 -2.79 -19.56 -12.70
N MET A 59 -3.11 -19.05 -13.88
CA MET A 59 -4.05 -19.73 -14.80
C MET A 59 -3.51 -21.06 -15.32
N GLN A 60 -2.19 -21.15 -15.52
CA GLN A 60 -1.54 -22.37 -15.98
C GLN A 60 -1.63 -23.51 -14.97
N ASP A 61 -1.75 -23.22 -13.68
CA ASP A 61 -1.98 -24.24 -12.64
C ASP A 61 -3.36 -24.92 -12.75
N TYR A 62 -4.32 -24.31 -13.46
CA TYR A 62 -5.67 -24.86 -13.64
C TYR A 62 -5.86 -25.53 -15.00
N MET A 63 -5.46 -24.86 -16.08
CA MET A 63 -5.62 -25.37 -17.45
C MET A 63 -4.50 -24.84 -18.36
N ASP A 64 -3.93 -25.75 -19.15
CA ASP A 64 -2.94 -25.39 -20.17
C ASP A 64 -3.58 -24.62 -21.35
N ASP A 65 -2.77 -23.77 -22.00
CA ASP A 65 -3.10 -23.05 -23.25
C ASP A 65 -4.31 -22.08 -23.23
N LEU A 66 -4.66 -21.55 -22.05
CA LEU A 66 -5.75 -20.57 -21.94
C LEU A 66 -5.36 -19.17 -22.45
N LYS A 67 -6.17 -18.62 -23.36
CA LYS A 67 -6.01 -17.26 -23.89
C LYS A 67 -6.88 -16.26 -23.13
N ILE A 68 -6.29 -15.15 -22.72
CA ILE A 68 -6.98 -14.08 -21.99
C ILE A 68 -7.26 -12.91 -22.93
N GLN A 69 -8.50 -12.44 -22.95
CA GLN A 69 -8.87 -11.21 -23.65
C GLN A 69 -8.26 -9.99 -22.93
N LEU A 70 -7.84 -8.97 -23.68
CA LEU A 70 -7.25 -7.76 -23.10
C LEU A 70 -8.20 -7.08 -22.09
N THR A 71 -9.49 -6.99 -22.42
CA THR A 71 -10.51 -6.38 -21.55
C THR A 71 -10.72 -7.19 -20.26
N ALA A 72 -10.65 -8.52 -20.33
CA ALA A 72 -10.72 -9.38 -19.15
C ALA A 72 -9.52 -9.15 -18.23
N LEU A 73 -8.31 -9.04 -18.79
CA LEU A 73 -7.11 -8.75 -18.01
C LEU A 73 -7.20 -7.37 -17.33
N GLN A 74 -7.74 -6.35 -18.01
CA GLN A 74 -7.98 -5.03 -17.43
C GLN A 74 -8.98 -5.09 -16.27
N ALA A 75 -10.11 -5.78 -16.47
CA ALA A 75 -11.13 -5.92 -15.43
C ALA A 75 -10.60 -6.62 -14.17
N ILE A 76 -9.80 -7.69 -14.35
CA ILE A 76 -9.15 -8.39 -13.23
C ILE A 76 -8.17 -7.46 -12.51
N GLN A 77 -7.41 -6.66 -13.24
CA GLN A 77 -6.47 -5.72 -12.66
C GLN A 77 -7.18 -4.62 -11.85
N GLU A 78 -8.24 -4.03 -12.40
CA GLU A 78 -9.03 -3.00 -11.71
C GLU A 78 -9.66 -3.56 -10.42
N ALA A 79 -10.21 -4.77 -10.48
CA ALA A 79 -10.78 -5.43 -9.31
C ALA A 79 -9.72 -5.71 -8.23
N ALA A 80 -8.55 -6.23 -8.62
CA ALA A 80 -7.46 -6.53 -7.70
C ALA A 80 -6.90 -5.27 -7.03
N GLU A 81 -6.64 -4.20 -7.79
CA GLU A 81 -6.15 -2.94 -7.23
C GLU A 81 -7.18 -2.29 -6.31
N THR A 82 -8.47 -2.32 -6.67
CA THR A 82 -9.55 -1.82 -5.83
C THR A 82 -9.63 -2.56 -4.50
N TYR A 83 -9.55 -3.90 -4.53
CA TYR A 83 -9.53 -4.72 -3.31
C TYR A 83 -8.34 -4.37 -2.42
N LEU A 84 -7.13 -4.24 -2.98
CA LEU A 84 -5.93 -3.88 -2.22
C LEU A 84 -6.04 -2.49 -1.59
N VAL A 85 -6.55 -1.49 -2.32
CA VAL A 85 -6.75 -0.14 -1.78
C VAL A 85 -7.73 -0.15 -0.60
N GLN A 86 -8.83 -0.90 -0.70
CA GLN A 86 -9.79 -1.07 0.40
C GLN A 86 -9.15 -1.77 1.60
N LEU A 87 -8.43 -2.87 1.36
CA LEU A 87 -7.74 -3.63 2.41
C LEU A 87 -6.71 -2.77 3.15
N PHE A 88 -5.89 -2.00 2.44
CA PHE A 88 -4.91 -1.09 3.06
C PHE A 88 -5.57 0.05 3.83
N THR A 89 -6.69 0.57 3.34
CA THR A 89 -7.45 1.61 4.03
C THR A 89 -7.97 1.13 5.37
N ASP A 90 -8.56 -0.07 5.41
CA ASP A 90 -9.06 -0.66 6.67
C ASP A 90 -7.91 -1.07 7.59
N SER A 91 -6.83 -1.62 7.04
CA SER A 91 -5.64 -1.98 7.81
C SER A 91 -5.00 -0.74 8.46
N TYR A 92 -5.05 0.40 7.77
CA TYR A 92 -4.54 1.66 8.29
C TYR A 92 -5.42 2.18 9.44
N LYS A 93 -6.76 2.02 9.34
CA LYS A 93 -7.65 2.30 10.47
C LYS A 93 -7.31 1.43 11.68
N CYS A 94 -6.99 0.15 11.50
CA CYS A 94 -6.54 -0.74 12.58
C CYS A 94 -5.20 -0.30 13.19
N SER A 95 -4.22 0.10 12.38
CA SER A 95 -2.95 0.64 12.89
C SER A 95 -3.16 1.93 13.70
N ARG A 96 -4.03 2.82 13.21
CA ARG A 96 -4.42 4.06 13.91
C ARG A 96 -5.17 3.78 15.22
N HIS A 97 -6.05 2.79 15.23
CA HIS A 97 -6.73 2.31 16.44
C HIS A 97 -5.72 1.85 17.50
N ALA A 98 -4.66 1.17 17.07
CA ALA A 98 -3.53 0.78 17.92
C ALA A 98 -2.52 1.91 18.21
N LYS A 99 -2.90 3.18 17.97
CA LYS A 99 -2.07 4.39 18.19
C LYS A 99 -0.75 4.41 17.41
N ARG A 100 -0.65 3.67 16.32
CA ARG A 100 0.51 3.65 15.41
C ARG A 100 0.20 4.40 14.11
N VAL A 101 1.26 4.66 13.34
CA VAL A 101 1.18 5.25 11.97
C VAL A 101 1.69 4.24 10.94
N THR A 102 2.72 3.48 11.28
CA THR A 102 3.26 2.41 10.43
C THR A 102 2.30 1.21 10.38
N LEU A 103 2.01 0.72 9.17
CA LEU A 103 1.25 -0.51 8.95
C LEU A 103 2.10 -1.76 9.24
N TYR A 104 1.49 -2.78 9.82
CA TYR A 104 2.11 -4.09 10.06
C TYR A 104 1.22 -5.22 9.52
N ALA A 105 1.82 -6.38 9.26
CA ALA A 105 1.11 -7.58 8.81
C ALA A 105 -0.07 -7.97 9.73
N LYS A 106 0.11 -7.84 11.05
CA LYS A 106 -0.96 -8.08 12.03
C LYS A 106 -2.20 -7.19 11.85
N ASP A 107 -2.04 -5.98 11.32
CA ASP A 107 -3.16 -5.07 11.06
C ASP A 107 -3.97 -5.57 9.85
N MET A 108 -3.30 -6.07 8.82
CA MET A 108 -3.94 -6.70 7.66
C MET A 108 -4.61 -8.03 8.04
N HIS A 109 -3.93 -8.86 8.83
CA HIS A 109 -4.50 -10.13 9.29
C HIS A 109 -5.76 -9.91 10.12
N LEU A 110 -5.78 -8.89 10.99
CA LEU A 110 -6.98 -8.52 11.74
C LEU A 110 -8.14 -8.14 10.81
N VAL A 111 -7.87 -7.36 9.76
CA VAL A 111 -8.91 -6.98 8.79
C VAL A 111 -9.44 -8.19 8.04
N LEU A 112 -8.57 -9.06 7.55
CA LEU A 112 -8.95 -10.30 6.86
C LEU A 112 -9.78 -11.21 7.77
N PHE A 113 -9.36 -11.34 9.03
CA PHE A 113 -10.08 -12.08 10.06
C PHE A 113 -11.49 -11.51 10.27
N LEU A 114 -11.62 -10.20 10.43
CA LEU A 114 -12.92 -9.53 10.61
C LEU A 114 -13.82 -9.60 9.37
N ARG A 115 -13.24 -9.68 8.17
CA ARG A 115 -13.97 -9.89 6.91
C ARG A 115 -14.45 -11.33 6.73
N GLY A 116 -14.00 -12.27 7.58
CA GLY A 116 -14.27 -13.70 7.42
C GLY A 116 -13.43 -14.37 6.33
N GLU A 117 -12.34 -13.73 5.89
CA GLU A 117 -11.44 -14.20 4.82
C GLU A 117 -10.25 -15.01 5.37
N SER A 118 -10.38 -15.64 6.53
CA SER A 118 -9.27 -16.40 7.18
C SER A 118 -8.94 -17.64 6.34
N ASP A 119 -7.74 -17.81 5.75
CA ASP A 119 -6.41 -17.72 6.35
C ASP A 119 -5.31 -17.54 5.26
N PRO A 120 -4.48 -16.48 5.25
CA PRO A 120 -3.29 -16.40 4.41
C PRO A 120 -2.14 -17.23 5.03
N GLY A 121 -2.35 -18.53 5.20
CA GLY A 121 -1.32 -19.58 5.22
C GLY A 121 0.00 -19.30 5.95
N PHE A 122 -0.01 -18.82 7.19
CA PHE A 122 1.14 -18.93 8.10
C PHE A 122 0.77 -19.80 9.29
N GLY A 123 0.83 -21.13 9.13
CA GLY A 123 0.94 -22.04 10.26
C GLY A 123 -0.02 -23.23 10.36
N THR A 124 -0.71 -23.67 9.31
CA THR A 124 -1.27 -25.02 9.30
C THR A 124 -0.41 -25.94 8.42
N VAL A 125 0.52 -26.64 9.07
CA VAL A 125 1.07 -27.89 8.55
C VAL A 125 -0.14 -28.76 8.22
N LYS A 126 -0.40 -29.00 6.92
CA LYS A 126 -1.32 -30.07 6.53
C LYS A 126 -0.69 -31.36 7.04
N ARG A 127 -1.26 -31.97 8.08
CA ARG A 127 -0.95 -33.36 8.41
C ARG A 127 -1.27 -34.17 7.15
N GLY A 128 -0.23 -34.69 6.52
CA GLY A 128 -0.39 -35.70 5.49
C GLY A 128 -1.07 -36.92 6.09
N THR A 129 -1.93 -37.54 5.29
CA THR A 129 -2.36 -38.90 5.53
C THR A 129 -1.32 -39.84 4.91
N ILE A 130 -0.58 -40.57 5.74
CA ILE A 130 -0.52 -42.04 5.72
C ILE A 130 -0.58 -42.48 7.18
#